data_AF-A0A6A4U527-F1
#
_entry.id   AF-A0A6A4U527-F1
#
_cell.length_a   1.000
_cell.length_b   1.000
_cell.length_c   1.000
_cell.angle_alpha   90.00
_cell.angle_beta   90.00
_cell.angle_gamma   90.00
#
_symmetry.space_group_name_H-M   'P 1'
#
loop_
_entity.id
_entity.type
_entity.pdbx_description
1 polymer ?
#
loop_
_entity_poly.entity_id
_entity_poly.type
_entity_poly.pdbx_seq_one_letter_code
_entity_poly.pdbx_strand_id
1 'polypeptide(L)'
;MPDGSNTPSRRSIVVSEFTNSVLDPEAPMLGPVENGGTIIANTAPGCWGPMITPSLRGGHEVTRPVYVEGAEVGDGVAIRIRDITVTSIATASGHDSSPEGFCLGDPYVAGRCPVCDTVWPETHVEGIGQQAVKCNTCGNAVTPFAIVS
;
A
#
# COMPACT_ATOMS: atom_id res chain seq x y z
N MET A 1 -12.13 10.34 12.82
CA MET A 1 -13.01 10.08 14.00
C MET A 1 -13.44 8.62 14.03
N PRO A 2 -13.58 7.96 15.21
CA PRO A 2 -14.12 6.60 15.28
C PRO A 2 -15.58 6.60 14.80
N ASP A 3 -15.96 5.57 14.06
CA ASP A 3 -17.28 5.35 13.44
C ASP A 3 -18.43 5.10 14.45
N GLY A 4 -18.25 5.48 15.72
CA GLY A 4 -19.21 5.23 16.79
C GLY A 4 -19.42 3.75 17.12
N SER A 5 -18.68 2.83 16.49
CA SER A 5 -18.70 1.42 16.88
C SER A 5 -17.82 1.24 18.12
N ASN A 6 -18.44 0.90 19.25
CA ASN A 6 -17.72 0.59 20.49
C ASN A 6 -17.08 -0.80 20.35
N THR A 7 -16.08 -0.90 19.48
CA THR A 7 -15.35 -2.14 19.25
C THR A 7 -14.52 -2.44 20.51
N PRO A 8 -14.79 -3.55 21.22
CA PRO A 8 -14.01 -3.89 22.40
C PRO A 8 -12.54 -4.06 22.02
N SER A 9 -11.65 -3.58 22.88
CA SER A 9 -10.22 -3.76 22.68
C SER A 9 -9.86 -5.25 22.65
N ARG A 10 -8.81 -5.57 21.88
CA ARG A 10 -8.36 -6.94 21.68
C ARG A 10 -6.90 -7.08 22.07
N ARG A 11 -6.58 -8.17 22.77
CA ARG A 11 -5.20 -8.55 23.07
C ARG A 11 -4.36 -8.91 21.85
N SER A 12 -4.99 -9.37 20.76
CA SER A 12 -4.32 -9.69 19.49
C SER A 12 -5.13 -9.20 18.30
N ILE A 13 -4.46 -8.59 17.34
CA ILE A 13 -5.04 -8.12 16.08
C ILE A 13 -4.23 -8.66 14.91
N VAL A 14 -4.93 -9.14 13.88
CA VAL A 14 -4.33 -9.48 12.59
C VAL A 14 -4.71 -8.39 11.61
N VAL A 15 -3.71 -7.79 10.94
CA VAL A 15 -3.93 -6.82 9.86
C VAL A 15 -3.41 -7.40 8.55
N SER A 16 -4.30 -7.51 7.57
CA SER A 16 -4.01 -7.98 6.21
C SER A 16 -4.58 -7.05 5.13
N GLU A 17 -5.18 -5.94 5.54
CA GLU A 17 -5.68 -4.88 4.67
C GLU A 17 -4.61 -3.81 4.51
N PHE A 18 -4.64 -3.11 3.37
CA PHE A 18 -3.70 -2.03 3.05
C PHE A 18 -4.45 -0.72 2.86
N THR A 19 -3.76 0.39 3.13
CA THR A 19 -4.20 1.73 2.74
C THR A 19 -4.07 1.90 1.23
N ASN A 20 -4.65 2.98 0.70
CA ASN A 20 -4.40 3.40 -0.68
C ASN A 20 -3.04 4.12 -0.83
N SER A 21 -2.02 3.65 -0.10
CA SER A 21 -0.68 4.22 0.02
C SER A 21 -0.60 5.66 0.55
N VAL A 22 -1.69 6.16 1.16
CA VAL A 22 -1.75 7.45 1.86
C VAL A 22 -2.17 7.21 3.30
N LEU A 23 -1.44 7.82 4.23
CA LEU A 23 -1.80 7.85 5.64
C LEU A 23 -2.65 9.09 5.92
N ASP A 24 -3.90 8.87 6.26
CA ASP A 24 -4.86 9.90 6.65
C ASP A 24 -5.28 9.66 8.11
N PRO A 25 -5.00 10.59 9.04
CA PRO A 25 -5.43 10.49 10.44
C PRO A 25 -6.94 10.34 10.62
N GLU A 26 -7.75 10.82 9.67
CA GLU A 26 -9.20 10.72 9.72
C GLU A 26 -9.74 9.41 9.12
N ALA A 27 -8.91 8.64 8.41
CA ALA A 27 -9.31 7.38 7.83
C ALA A 27 -9.52 6.29 8.92
N PRO A 28 -10.39 5.29 8.65
CA PRO A 28 -10.66 4.24 9.62
C PRO A 28 -9.43 3.39 9.94
N MET A 29 -9.13 3.28 11.23
CA MET A 29 -8.11 2.35 11.75
C MET A 29 -8.74 0.99 12.10
N LEU A 30 -7.92 -0.05 12.22
CA LEU A 30 -8.32 -1.35 12.74
C LEU A 30 -8.09 -1.41 14.26
N GLY A 31 -9.00 -2.00 15.04
CA GLY A 31 -8.81 -2.17 16.50
C GLY A 31 -9.93 -1.59 17.35
N PRO A 32 -9.69 -1.31 18.65
CA PRO A 32 -8.39 -1.11 19.32
C PRO A 32 -7.59 -2.39 19.64
N VAL A 33 -6.25 -2.28 19.67
CA VAL A 33 -5.35 -3.23 20.37
C VAL A 33 -5.04 -2.70 21.79
N GLU A 34 -5.07 -3.58 22.79
CA GLU A 34 -4.72 -3.25 24.17
C GLU A 34 -3.22 -2.90 24.30
N ASN A 35 -2.86 -2.07 25.29
CA ASN A 35 -1.45 -1.85 25.65
C ASN A 35 -0.79 -3.18 26.07
N GLY A 36 0.37 -3.50 25.49
CA GLY A 36 1.04 -4.80 25.65
C GLY A 36 0.45 -5.93 24.80
N GLY A 37 -0.55 -5.63 23.97
CA GLY A 37 -1.13 -6.53 22.98
C GLY A 37 -0.17 -6.91 21.86
N THR A 38 -0.67 -7.68 20.90
CA THR A 38 0.12 -8.21 19.77
C THR A 38 -0.54 -7.86 18.45
N ILE A 39 0.24 -7.33 17.52
CA ILE A 39 -0.19 -7.10 16.13
C ILE A 39 0.51 -8.12 15.25
N ILE A 40 -0.25 -8.83 14.42
CA ILE A 40 0.24 -9.73 13.39
C ILE A 40 -0.05 -9.04 12.05
N ALA A 41 0.98 -8.53 11.39
CA ALA A 41 0.86 -7.79 10.15
C ALA A 41 1.30 -8.63 8.96
N ASN A 42 0.38 -8.86 8.02
CA ASN A 42 0.68 -9.45 6.72
C ASN A 42 1.02 -8.33 5.73
N THR A 43 2.29 -8.24 5.34
CA THR A 43 2.77 -7.22 4.40
C THR A 43 2.76 -7.73 2.97
N ALA A 44 2.71 -6.82 1.99
CA ALA A 44 2.82 -7.18 0.58
C ALA A 44 4.19 -7.82 0.26
N PRO A 45 4.26 -8.79 -0.68
CA PRO A 45 5.50 -9.44 -1.07
C PRO A 45 6.33 -8.56 -2.02
N GLY A 46 7.08 -7.62 -1.45
CA GLY A 46 8.06 -6.78 -2.16
C GLY A 46 7.57 -5.36 -2.46
N CYS A 47 8.52 -4.44 -2.69
CA CYS A 47 8.23 -2.99 -2.79
C CYS A 47 7.69 -2.53 -4.16
N TRP A 48 7.56 -3.44 -5.12
CA TRP A 48 7.15 -3.11 -6.49
C TRP A 48 5.65 -3.17 -6.73
N GLY A 49 4.88 -3.80 -5.84
CA GLY A 49 3.42 -3.88 -5.98
C GLY A 49 2.74 -2.52 -6.22
N PRO A 50 3.06 -1.43 -5.48
CA PRO A 50 2.48 -0.10 -5.72
C PRO A 50 3.03 0.54 -6.97
N MET A 51 4.30 0.29 -7.25
CA MET A 51 5.03 0.84 -8.40
C MET A 51 4.41 0.35 -9.72
N ILE A 52 3.83 -0.84 -9.75
CA ILE A 52 3.14 -1.38 -10.94
C ILE A 52 1.62 -1.26 -10.86
N THR A 53 1.06 -0.67 -9.80
CA THR A 53 -0.39 -0.52 -9.58
C THR A 53 -0.75 0.97 -9.56
N PRO A 54 -1.02 1.59 -10.73
CA PRO A 54 -1.17 3.04 -10.85
C PRO A 54 -2.31 3.66 -10.04
N SER A 55 -3.27 2.86 -9.57
CA SER A 55 -4.37 3.33 -8.72
C SER A 55 -3.94 3.63 -7.29
N LEU A 56 -2.82 3.06 -6.83
CA LEU A 56 -2.22 3.35 -5.54
C LEU A 56 -1.52 4.72 -5.57
N ARG A 57 -1.68 5.49 -4.48
CA ARG A 57 -1.26 6.90 -4.41
C ARG A 57 0.00 7.10 -3.57
N GLY A 58 0.93 6.18 -3.69
CA GLY A 58 2.22 6.22 -3.01
C GLY A 58 3.11 5.07 -3.45
N GLY A 59 4.43 5.21 -3.26
CA GLY A 59 5.42 4.23 -3.68
C GLY A 59 5.51 2.96 -2.83
N HIS A 60 4.75 2.86 -1.74
CA HIS A 60 4.84 1.74 -0.79
C HIS A 60 3.45 1.29 -0.34
N GLU A 61 3.24 -0.01 -0.18
CA GLU A 61 2.08 -0.52 0.55
C GLU A 61 2.28 -0.30 2.05
N VAL A 62 1.28 0.32 2.66
CA VAL A 62 1.21 0.44 4.11
C VAL A 62 -0.03 -0.29 4.58
N THR A 63 0.14 -1.27 5.47
CA THR A 63 -0.98 -1.96 6.11
C THR A 63 -1.90 -0.95 6.79
N ARG A 64 -3.20 -1.23 6.84
CA ARG A 64 -4.18 -0.38 7.51
C ARG A 64 -3.69 -0.05 8.94
N PRO A 65 -3.66 1.22 9.35
CA PRO A 65 -3.21 1.58 10.69
C PRO A 65 -4.03 0.88 11.77
N VAL A 66 -3.36 0.52 12.86
CA VAL A 66 -3.99 -0.13 14.02
C VAL A 66 -4.11 0.88 15.15
N TYR A 67 -5.32 1.04 15.68
CA TYR A 67 -5.60 1.89 16.82
C TYR A 67 -5.10 1.23 18.10
N VAL A 68 -4.34 1.96 18.92
CA VAL A 68 -3.84 1.50 20.23
C VAL A 68 -4.71 2.09 21.32
N GLU A 69 -5.30 1.24 22.16
CA GLU A 69 -6.16 1.66 23.25
C GLU A 69 -5.42 2.57 24.24
N GLY A 70 -6.02 3.73 24.52
CA GLY A 70 -5.49 4.70 25.47
C GLY A 70 -4.30 5.53 24.99
N ALA A 71 -3.88 5.40 23.73
CA ALA A 71 -2.83 6.25 23.16
C ALA A 71 -3.39 7.63 22.77
N GLU A 72 -2.72 8.71 23.18
CA GLU A 72 -3.09 10.09 22.89
C GLU A 72 -2.04 10.81 22.03
N VAL A 73 -2.42 11.96 21.45
CA VAL A 73 -1.50 12.80 20.67
C VAL A 73 -0.40 13.34 21.57
N GLY A 74 0.86 13.04 21.23
CA GLY A 74 2.04 13.39 22.02
C GLY A 74 2.67 12.19 22.73
N ASP A 75 1.96 11.06 22.81
CA ASP A 75 2.52 9.82 23.34
C ASP A 75 3.52 9.17 22.37
N GLY A 76 4.43 8.38 22.94
CA GLY A 76 5.29 7.47 22.20
C GLY A 76 4.74 6.05 22.20
N VAL A 77 4.69 5.41 21.03
CA VAL A 77 4.34 3.98 20.91
C VAL A 77 5.62 3.15 20.82
N ALA A 78 5.87 2.30 21.82
CA ALA A 78 6.99 1.37 21.82
C ALA A 78 6.62 0.05 21.14
N ILE A 79 7.25 -0.26 20.00
CA ILE A 79 7.01 -1.49 19.25
C ILE A 79 8.18 -2.45 19.43
N ARG A 80 7.89 -3.68 19.84
CA ARG A 80 8.86 -4.78 19.87
C ARG A 80 8.52 -5.79 18.79
N ILE A 81 9.41 -5.96 17.82
CA ILE A 81 9.32 -7.05 16.84
C ILE A 81 9.59 -8.37 17.56
N ARG A 82 8.61 -9.29 17.53
CA ARG A 82 8.72 -10.60 18.18
C ARG A 82 9.20 -11.69 17.23
N ASP A 83 8.68 -11.68 16.01
CA ASP A 83 8.97 -12.64 14.95
C ASP A 83 8.80 -11.96 13.58
N ILE A 84 9.53 -12.44 12.59
CA ILE A 84 9.33 -12.12 11.17
C ILE A 84 9.41 -13.42 10.39
N THR A 85 8.29 -13.81 9.78
CA THR A 85 8.23 -14.98 8.91
C THR A 85 8.13 -14.53 7.45
N VAL A 86 9.12 -14.90 6.64
CA VAL A 86 9.11 -14.63 5.19
C VAL A 86 8.17 -15.61 4.49
N THR A 87 7.13 -15.09 3.85
CA THR A 87 6.09 -15.91 3.17
C THR A 87 6.30 -16.04 1.66
N SER A 88 7.21 -15.26 1.06
CA SER A 88 7.56 -15.31 -0.36
C SER A 88 9.07 -15.23 -0.56
N ILE A 89 9.61 -16.12 -1.41
CA ILE A 89 11.01 -16.08 -1.88
C ILE A 89 11.17 -15.28 -3.17
N ALA A 90 10.06 -14.97 -3.85
CA ALA A 90 10.06 -14.12 -5.03
C ALA A 90 9.89 -12.67 -4.57
N THR A 91 10.98 -11.92 -4.65
CA THR A 91 10.98 -10.48 -4.40
C THR A 91 11.65 -9.79 -5.57
N ALA A 92 11.14 -8.63 -5.95
CA ALA A 92 11.86 -7.69 -6.79
C ALA A 92 12.27 -6.52 -5.89
N SER A 93 13.55 -6.20 -5.91
CA SER A 93 14.10 -4.94 -5.44
C SER A 93 15.06 -4.48 -6.54
N GLY A 94 15.09 -3.21 -6.86
CA GLY A 94 15.84 -2.77 -8.03
C GLY A 94 15.85 -1.27 -8.17
N HIS A 95 16.79 -0.80 -8.99
CA HIS A 95 16.82 0.57 -9.45
C HIS A 95 15.67 0.78 -10.44
N ASP A 96 14.91 1.84 -10.22
CA ASP A 96 13.77 2.21 -11.05
C ASP A 96 14.09 3.45 -11.89
N SER A 97 13.42 3.50 -13.04
CA SER A 97 13.24 4.73 -13.80
C SER A 97 11.75 4.98 -13.98
N SER A 98 11.36 6.24 -14.17
CA SER A 98 9.99 6.64 -14.44
C SER A 98 9.87 7.05 -15.91
N PRO A 99 9.29 6.20 -16.78
CA PRO A 99 9.13 6.53 -18.19
C PRO A 99 8.23 7.77 -18.37
N GLU A 100 8.57 8.60 -19.36
CA GLU A 100 7.84 9.83 -19.64
C GLU A 100 6.36 9.56 -20.00
N GLY A 101 5.46 10.43 -19.54
CA GLY A 101 4.04 10.41 -19.90
C GLY A 101 3.14 9.51 -19.03
N PHE A 102 3.72 8.66 -18.18
CA PHE A 102 2.97 7.78 -17.27
C PHE A 102 2.62 8.41 -15.91
N CYS A 103 2.98 9.68 -15.69
CA CYS A 103 2.62 10.40 -14.48
C CYS A 103 2.40 11.89 -14.73
N LEU A 104 1.67 12.53 -13.82
CA LEU A 104 1.50 13.99 -13.77
C LEU A 104 2.31 14.56 -12.60
N GLY A 105 3.56 14.94 -12.87
CA GLY A 105 4.48 15.44 -11.85
C GLY A 105 5.22 14.29 -11.17
N ASP A 106 4.79 13.90 -9.97
CA ASP A 106 5.46 12.86 -9.19
C ASP A 106 4.97 11.45 -9.58
N PRO A 107 5.86 10.55 -10.06
CA PRO A 107 5.49 9.20 -10.47
C PRO A 107 5.00 8.30 -9.33
N TYR A 108 5.39 8.57 -8.08
CA TYR A 108 4.95 7.78 -6.92
C TYR A 108 3.53 8.11 -6.48
N VAL A 109 3.04 9.30 -6.84
CA VAL A 109 1.75 9.81 -6.34
C VAL A 109 0.72 9.92 -7.45
N ALA A 110 1.12 10.29 -8.66
CA ALA A 110 0.21 10.75 -9.72
C ALA A 110 0.33 9.93 -11.00
N GLY A 111 0.24 8.59 -10.88
CA GLY A 111 0.20 7.67 -12.03
C GLY A 111 -0.93 8.01 -13.01
N ARG A 112 -0.64 7.93 -14.31
CA ARG A 112 -1.57 8.25 -15.40
C ARG A 112 -1.41 7.28 -16.55
N CYS A 113 -2.51 6.95 -17.23
CA CYS A 113 -2.42 6.31 -18.53
C CYS A 113 -1.90 7.30 -19.59
N PRO A 114 -0.82 7.00 -20.32
CA PRO A 114 -0.29 7.91 -21.35
C PRO A 114 -1.16 8.00 -22.60
N VAL A 115 -2.14 7.09 -22.77
CA VAL A 115 -2.99 7.01 -23.96
C VAL A 115 -4.34 7.68 -23.78
N CYS A 116 -5.03 7.41 -22.67
CA CYS A 116 -6.38 7.92 -22.42
C CYS A 116 -6.44 8.95 -21.29
N ASP A 117 -5.28 9.36 -20.76
CA ASP A 117 -5.12 10.41 -19.75
C ASP A 117 -5.80 10.15 -18.39
N THR A 118 -6.43 8.99 -18.19
CA THR A 118 -7.00 8.58 -16.90
C THR A 118 -5.92 8.62 -15.82
N VAL A 119 -6.15 9.43 -14.79
CA VAL A 119 -5.30 9.53 -13.59
C VAL A 119 -5.74 8.47 -12.59
N TRP A 120 -4.77 7.82 -11.95
CA TRP A 120 -4.98 6.65 -11.08
C TRP A 120 -5.87 5.58 -11.73
N PRO A 121 -5.53 5.13 -12.95
CA PRO A 121 -6.38 4.18 -13.65
C PRO A 121 -6.45 2.87 -12.86
N GLU A 122 -7.67 2.34 -12.74
CA GLU A 122 -7.85 0.93 -12.39
C GLU A 122 -7.23 0.06 -13.48
N THR A 123 -6.57 -1.02 -13.06
CA THR A 123 -5.82 -1.91 -13.94
C THR A 123 -6.09 -3.37 -13.65
N HIS A 124 -5.79 -4.23 -14.62
CA HIS A 124 -5.73 -5.68 -14.43
C HIS A 124 -4.46 -6.24 -15.05
N VAL A 125 -4.11 -7.47 -14.68
CA VAL A 125 -2.97 -8.19 -15.24
C VAL A 125 -3.43 -9.02 -16.44
N GLU A 126 -2.79 -8.81 -17.59
CA GLU A 126 -2.96 -9.57 -18.81
C GLU A 126 -1.59 -10.03 -19.34
N GLY A 127 -1.35 -11.35 -19.34
CA GLY A 127 -0.10 -11.95 -19.78
C GLY A 127 1.02 -11.84 -18.74
N ILE A 128 2.28 -11.87 -19.21
CA ILE A 128 3.50 -11.81 -18.39
C ILE A 128 4.48 -10.79 -18.94
N GLY A 129 5.35 -10.27 -18.08
CA GLY A 129 6.40 -9.30 -18.45
C GLY A 129 6.03 -7.85 -18.15
N GLN A 130 6.89 -6.92 -18.58
CA GLN A 130 6.82 -5.51 -18.16
C GLN A 130 5.53 -4.79 -18.60
N GLN A 131 4.86 -5.25 -19.66
CA GLN A 131 3.66 -4.62 -20.20
C GLN A 131 2.35 -5.32 -19.76
N ALA A 132 2.41 -6.20 -18.77
CA ALA A 132 1.27 -7.02 -18.37
C ALA A 132 0.18 -6.24 -17.62
N VAL A 133 0.49 -5.08 -17.04
CA VAL A 133 -0.50 -4.25 -16.35
C VAL A 133 -1.23 -3.39 -17.37
N LYS A 134 -2.54 -3.62 -17.55
CA LYS A 134 -3.38 -2.96 -18.56
C LYS A 134 -4.40 -2.02 -17.93
N CYS A 135 -4.59 -0.87 -18.54
CA CYS A 135 -5.63 0.09 -18.18
C CYS A 135 -7.02 -0.50 -18.45
N ASN A 136 -7.92 -0.47 -17.46
CA ASN A 136 -9.30 -0.92 -17.64
C ASN A 136 -10.11 -0.02 -18.59
N THR A 137 -9.69 1.23 -18.81
CA THR A 137 -10.38 2.18 -19.69
C THR A 137 -10.06 1.97 -21.17
N CYS A 138 -8.79 1.73 -21.52
CA CYS A 138 -8.35 1.69 -22.93
C CYS A 138 -7.57 0.44 -23.34
N GLY A 139 -7.28 -0.49 -22.41
CA GLY A 139 -6.56 -1.73 -22.68
C GLY A 139 -5.05 -1.58 -22.92
N ASN A 140 -4.52 -0.35 -22.97
CA ASN A 140 -3.08 -0.13 -23.14
C ASN A 140 -2.31 -0.40 -21.85
N ALA A 141 -1.03 -0.73 -21.99
CA ALA A 141 -0.16 -0.93 -20.84
C ALA A 141 0.01 0.37 -20.04
N VAL A 142 0.01 0.26 -18.71
CA VAL A 142 0.32 1.37 -17.80
C VAL A 142 1.44 0.93 -16.88
N THR A 143 2.60 1.54 -17.07
CA THR A 143 3.85 1.19 -16.39
C THR A 143 4.49 2.47 -15.85
N PRO A 144 4.06 2.97 -14.67
CA PRO A 144 4.60 4.19 -14.08
C PRO A 144 6.10 4.10 -13.78
N PHE A 145 6.58 2.87 -13.54
CA PHE A 145 7.98 2.57 -13.30
C PHE A 145 8.47 1.42 -14.19
N ALA A 146 9.75 1.48 -14.54
CA ALA A 146 10.47 0.43 -15.23
C ALA A 146 11.70 0.04 -14.41
N ILE A 147 11.90 -1.27 -14.24
CA ILE A 147 13.14 -1.81 -13.67
C ILE A 147 14.28 -1.52 -14.65
N VAL A 148 15.34 -0.89 -14.15
CA VAL A 148 16.58 -0.65 -14.90
C VAL A 148 17.74 -1.39 -14.21
N SER A 149 18.64 -1.92 -15.04
CA SER A 149 19.85 -2.66 -14.62
C SER A 149 21.08 -1.77 -14.61
#